data_AF-A0A7J4IL17-F1
#
_entry.id   AF-A0A7J4IL17-F1
#
_cell.length_a   1.000
_cell.length_b   1.000
_cell.length_c   1.000
_cell.angle_alpha   90.00
_cell.angle_beta   90.00
_cell.angle_gamma   90.00
#
_symmetry.space_group_name_H-M   'P 1'
#
loop_
_entity.id
_entity.type
_entity.pdbx_description
1 polymer ?
#
loop_
_entity_poly.entity_id
_entity_poly.type
_entity_poly.pdbx_seq_one_letter_code
_entity_poly.pdbx_strand_id
1 'polypeptide(L)'
;MTGTDRELEAEPDDLDDYGYAEETEDDEGEWYEPADELEATADSILEECEEDVACVAVRLDELEDELRWELLDSNLLNAWQVFYYFYRIFPDELVRERLELEPALAARTGVLLEARDLFELIFYVKARRAFIGVSDGKALLAHFEGPDAFEDARAYVDANA
;
A
#
# COMPACT_ATOMS: atom_id res chain seq x y z
N MET A 1 25.95 -50.93 69.54
CA MET A 1 24.89 -51.86 69.09
C MET A 1 23.99 -51.03 68.18
N THR A 2 24.26 -51.04 66.87
CA THR A 2 23.55 -51.86 65.85
C THR A 2 22.06 -51.46 65.80
N GLY A 3 21.62 -50.71 64.77
CA GLY A 3 20.91 -51.27 63.60
C GLY A 3 19.41 -51.48 63.94
N THR A 4 18.39 -51.37 63.09
CA THR A 4 18.22 -51.30 61.64
C THR A 4 16.69 -51.12 61.43
N ASP A 5 16.34 -50.37 60.40
CA ASP A 5 15.12 -50.29 59.57
C ASP A 5 13.79 -50.91 60.01
N ARG A 6 12.71 -50.15 59.73
CA ARG A 6 11.55 -50.68 59.00
C ARG A 6 10.72 -49.56 58.34
N GLU A 7 10.80 -49.48 57.02
CA GLU A 7 9.85 -48.78 56.15
C GLU A 7 8.45 -49.40 56.25
N LEU A 8 7.41 -48.58 56.22
CA LEU A 8 6.06 -48.96 55.84
C LEU A 8 5.49 -47.84 54.95
N GLU A 9 5.41 -48.17 53.67
CA GLU A 9 4.72 -47.45 52.62
C GLU A 9 3.21 -47.40 52.92
N ALA A 10 2.58 -46.26 52.65
CA ALA A 10 1.14 -46.12 52.64
C ALA A 10 0.75 -45.50 51.28
N GLU A 11 0.04 -46.29 50.48
CA GLU A 11 -0.66 -45.83 49.28
C GLU A 11 -1.84 -44.94 49.65
N PRO A 12 -2.31 -44.12 48.70
CA PRO A 12 -3.74 -44.13 48.47
C PRO A 12 -4.13 -44.25 46.99
N ASP A 13 -5.13 -45.10 46.77
CA ASP A 13 -6.07 -45.12 45.65
C ASP A 13 -6.81 -43.78 45.46
N ASP A 14 -7.45 -43.70 44.29
CA ASP A 14 -8.51 -42.77 43.86
C ASP A 14 -8.06 -41.43 43.27
N LEU A 15 -8.08 -41.36 41.93
CA LEU A 15 -8.69 -40.28 41.13
C LEU A 15 -8.67 -40.68 39.64
N ASP A 16 -9.66 -41.48 39.24
CA ASP A 16 -10.17 -41.48 37.86
C ASP A 16 -10.81 -40.11 37.56
N ASP A 17 -10.80 -39.73 36.28
CA ASP A 17 -11.53 -38.61 35.64
C ASP A 17 -10.73 -37.33 35.35
N TYR A 18 -9.80 -37.41 34.39
CA TYR A 18 -9.63 -36.32 33.43
C TYR A 18 -9.61 -36.91 32.02
N GLY A 19 -10.71 -36.69 31.30
CA GLY A 19 -10.82 -37.01 29.90
C GLY A 19 -9.67 -36.38 29.12
N TYR A 20 -9.02 -37.20 28.28
CA TYR A 20 -8.29 -36.69 27.13
C TYR A 20 -9.32 -35.97 26.25
N ALA A 21 -9.47 -34.66 26.45
CA ALA A 21 -9.95 -33.81 25.38
C ALA A 21 -8.96 -34.05 24.24
N GLU A 22 -9.48 -34.56 23.12
CA GLU A 22 -8.77 -34.52 21.84
C GLU A 22 -8.13 -33.15 21.73
N GLU A 23 -6.81 -33.12 21.53
CA GLU A 23 -6.10 -31.92 21.13
C GLU A 23 -6.80 -31.45 19.86
N THR A 24 -7.78 -30.57 20.01
CA THR A 24 -8.18 -29.70 18.91
C THR A 24 -6.91 -28.98 18.60
N GLU A 25 -6.34 -29.30 17.43
CA GLU A 25 -5.27 -28.57 16.79
C GLU A 25 -5.56 -27.09 17.06
N ASP A 26 -4.85 -26.54 18.05
CA ASP A 26 -4.85 -25.11 18.28
C ASP A 26 -4.30 -24.58 16.97
N ASP A 27 -5.20 -24.13 16.12
CA ASP A 27 -4.92 -23.31 14.96
C ASP A 27 -4.06 -22.18 15.51
N GLU A 28 -2.74 -22.35 15.36
CA GLU A 28 -1.73 -21.37 15.71
C GLU A 28 -2.02 -20.18 14.81
N GLY A 29 -2.98 -19.36 15.21
CA GLY A 29 -3.40 -18.17 14.50
C GLY A 29 -2.16 -17.32 14.34
N GLU A 30 -1.57 -17.42 13.16
CA GLU A 30 -0.40 -16.68 12.74
C GLU A 30 -0.76 -15.21 12.97
N TRP A 31 -0.08 -14.58 13.95
CA TRP A 31 -0.35 -13.20 14.31
C TRP A 31 0.15 -12.32 13.17
N TYR A 32 -0.68 -12.12 12.14
CA TYR A 32 -0.39 -11.18 11.06
C TYR A 32 -0.36 -9.78 11.64
N GLU A 33 0.79 -9.10 11.54
CA GLU A 33 0.85 -7.67 11.84
C GLU A 33 0.10 -6.90 10.74
N PRO A 34 -0.54 -5.75 11.02
CA PRO A 34 -1.24 -4.98 9.99
C PRO A 34 -0.38 -4.60 8.76
N ALA A 35 0.95 -4.53 8.94
CA ALA A 35 1.89 -4.35 7.84
C ALA A 35 1.93 -5.57 6.89
N ASP A 36 1.83 -6.78 7.44
CA ASP A 36 1.85 -8.03 6.67
C ASP A 36 0.56 -8.19 5.83
N GLU A 37 -0.58 -7.71 6.35
CA GLU A 37 -1.84 -7.69 5.60
C GLU A 37 -1.79 -6.73 4.40
N LEU A 38 -1.20 -5.55 4.59
CA LEU A 38 -1.04 -4.56 3.53
C LEU A 38 -0.09 -5.06 2.43
N GLU A 39 1.04 -5.66 2.81
CA GLU A 39 2.00 -6.29 1.89
C GLU A 39 1.37 -7.44 1.12
N ALA A 40 0.71 -8.38 1.81
CA ALA A 40 0.02 -9.49 1.18
C ALA A 40 -1.08 -9.04 0.20
N THR A 41 -1.80 -7.97 0.53
CA THR A 41 -2.80 -7.38 -0.36
C THR A 41 -2.15 -6.81 -1.62
N ALA A 42 -1.06 -6.06 -1.49
CA ALA A 42 -0.35 -5.49 -2.63
C ALA A 42 0.21 -6.58 -3.54
N ASP A 43 0.90 -7.57 -2.97
CA ASP A 43 1.49 -8.69 -3.71
C ASP A 43 0.43 -9.47 -4.48
N SER A 44 -0.70 -9.79 -3.82
CA SER A 44 -1.84 -10.46 -4.46
C SER A 44 -2.37 -9.68 -5.66
N ILE A 45 -2.59 -8.36 -5.51
CA ILE A 45 -3.06 -7.52 -6.61
C ILE A 45 -2.06 -7.49 -7.77
N LEU A 46 -0.77 -7.33 -7.48
CA LEU A 46 0.27 -7.21 -8.50
C LEU A 46 0.48 -8.53 -9.26
N GLU A 47 0.42 -9.67 -8.56
CA GLU A 47 0.50 -11.01 -9.16
C GLU A 47 -0.72 -11.29 -10.05
N GLU A 48 -1.94 -11.06 -9.53
CA GLU A 48 -3.17 -11.31 -10.28
C GLU A 48 -3.30 -10.44 -11.54
N CYS A 49 -2.76 -9.21 -11.49
CA CYS A 49 -2.83 -8.27 -12.59
C CYS A 49 -1.65 -8.33 -13.55
N GLU A 50 -0.64 -9.17 -13.30
CA GLU A 50 0.62 -9.21 -14.09
C GLU A 50 1.20 -7.79 -14.28
N GLU A 51 1.19 -6.97 -13.22
CA GLU A 51 1.59 -5.56 -13.23
C GLU A 51 0.78 -4.63 -14.19
N ASP A 52 -0.31 -5.10 -14.79
CA ASP A 52 -1.18 -4.27 -15.63
C ASP A 52 -1.88 -3.18 -14.80
N VAL A 53 -1.52 -1.93 -15.09
CA VAL A 53 -1.98 -0.77 -14.32
C VAL A 53 -3.50 -0.60 -14.33
N ALA A 54 -4.17 -1.00 -15.41
CA ALA A 54 -5.61 -0.87 -15.53
C ALA A 54 -6.32 -1.89 -14.65
N CYS A 55 -5.84 -3.13 -14.63
CA CYS A 55 -6.26 -4.17 -13.70
C CYS A 55 -6.02 -3.74 -12.25
N VAL A 56 -4.81 -3.28 -11.92
CA VAL A 56 -4.46 -2.85 -10.55
C VAL A 56 -5.44 -1.78 -10.07
N ALA A 57 -5.73 -0.78 -10.90
CA ALA A 57 -6.63 0.29 -10.52
C ALA A 57 -8.10 -0.17 -10.38
N VAL A 58 -8.53 -1.22 -11.09
CA VAL A 58 -9.85 -1.85 -10.85
C VAL A 58 -9.84 -2.61 -9.52
N ARG A 59 -8.78 -3.35 -9.20
CA ARG A 59 -8.67 -4.05 -7.91
C ARG A 59 -8.66 -3.09 -6.73
N LEU A 60 -7.95 -1.98 -6.85
CA LEU A 60 -7.97 -0.91 -5.85
C LEU A 60 -9.38 -0.35 -5.62
N ASP A 61 -10.23 -0.27 -6.66
CA ASP A 61 -11.61 0.20 -6.52
C ASP A 61 -12.49 -0.76 -5.69
N GLU A 62 -12.13 -2.05 -5.64
CA GLU A 62 -12.85 -3.11 -4.92
C GLU A 62 -12.47 -3.21 -3.44
N LEU A 63 -11.31 -2.65 -3.05
CA LEU A 63 -10.84 -2.67 -1.66
C LEU A 63 -11.65 -1.77 -0.74
N GLU A 64 -11.61 -2.08 0.56
CA GLU A 64 -12.09 -1.15 1.59
C GLU A 64 -11.36 0.19 1.54
N ASP A 65 -12.04 1.28 1.87
CA ASP A 65 -11.54 2.65 1.66
C ASP A 65 -10.22 2.87 2.43
N GLU A 66 -10.17 2.50 3.71
CA GLU A 66 -8.95 2.59 4.52
C GLU A 66 -7.76 1.85 3.89
N LEU A 67 -7.93 0.56 3.58
CA LEU A 67 -6.87 -0.28 3.01
C LEU A 67 -6.38 0.26 1.65
N ARG A 68 -7.31 0.71 0.81
CA ARG A 68 -7.00 1.35 -0.47
C ARG A 68 -6.13 2.59 -0.29
N TRP A 69 -6.49 3.45 0.66
CA TRP A 69 -5.73 4.68 0.92
C TRP A 69 -4.36 4.41 1.52
N GLU A 70 -4.23 3.36 2.32
CA GLU A 70 -2.93 2.91 2.83
C GLU A 70 -2.02 2.45 1.67
N LEU A 71 -2.55 1.65 0.73
CA LEU A 71 -1.79 1.24 -0.46
C LEU A 71 -1.37 2.42 -1.34
N LEU A 72 -2.31 3.33 -1.63
CA LEU A 72 -2.04 4.54 -2.43
C LEU A 72 -1.05 5.51 -1.77
N ASP A 73 -0.78 5.36 -0.47
CA ASP A 73 0.18 6.16 0.32
C ASP A 73 1.41 5.35 0.77
N SER A 74 1.62 4.15 0.22
CA SER A 74 2.69 3.22 0.63
C SER A 74 3.90 3.24 -0.31
N ASN A 75 4.90 2.41 -0.01
CA ASN A 75 5.99 2.10 -0.95
C ASN A 75 5.74 0.79 -1.74
N LEU A 76 4.56 0.18 -1.60
CA LEU A 76 4.23 -1.12 -2.21
C LEU A 76 3.73 -0.96 -3.64
N LEU A 77 3.18 0.21 -3.95
CA LEU A 77 2.83 0.63 -5.31
C LEU A 77 3.83 1.69 -5.80
N ASN A 78 3.90 1.87 -7.11
CA ASN A 78 4.62 2.98 -7.72
C ASN A 78 3.68 4.17 -8.01
N ALA A 79 4.27 5.35 -8.24
CA ALA A 79 3.51 6.56 -8.52
C ALA A 79 2.74 6.45 -9.86
N TRP A 80 3.16 5.57 -10.77
CA TRP A 80 2.45 5.31 -12.03
C TRP A 80 1.08 4.67 -11.77
N GLN A 81 1.02 3.66 -10.92
CA GLN A 81 -0.22 3.00 -10.51
C GLN A 81 -1.17 3.98 -9.82
N VAL A 82 -0.66 4.83 -8.92
CA VAL A 82 -1.45 5.88 -8.27
C VAL A 82 -1.96 6.90 -9.28
N PHE A 83 -1.09 7.40 -10.16
CA PHE A 83 -1.46 8.36 -11.20
C PHE A 83 -2.59 7.80 -12.07
N TYR A 84 -2.45 6.56 -12.55
CA TYR A 84 -3.45 5.92 -13.38
C TYR A 84 -4.76 5.71 -12.61
N TYR A 85 -4.71 5.31 -11.33
CA TYR A 85 -5.89 5.14 -10.50
C TYR A 85 -6.77 6.41 -10.49
N PHE A 86 -6.16 7.60 -10.38
CA PHE A 86 -6.90 8.86 -10.36
C PHE A 86 -7.35 9.36 -11.73
N TYR A 87 -6.49 9.31 -12.74
CA TYR A 87 -6.74 9.99 -14.02
C TYR A 87 -7.19 9.05 -15.13
N ARG A 88 -6.91 7.74 -15.03
CA ARG A 88 -7.21 6.72 -16.06
C ARG A 88 -6.66 7.07 -17.45
N ILE A 89 -5.51 7.74 -17.46
CA ILE A 89 -4.81 8.22 -18.66
C ILE A 89 -3.45 7.53 -18.77
N PHE A 90 -3.05 7.22 -20.00
CA PHE A 90 -1.69 6.82 -20.34
C PHE A 90 -0.89 8.05 -20.78
N PRO A 91 0.03 8.56 -19.95
CA PRO A 91 0.88 9.67 -20.34
C PRO A 91 1.93 9.20 -21.36
N ASP A 92 2.76 10.11 -21.85
CA ASP A 92 3.89 9.73 -22.70
C ASP A 92 4.91 8.87 -21.94
N GLU A 93 5.76 8.19 -22.70
CA GLU A 93 6.73 7.22 -22.19
C GLU A 93 7.64 7.82 -21.11
N LEU A 94 8.13 9.05 -21.31
CA LEU A 94 9.05 9.69 -20.37
C LEU A 94 8.37 10.02 -19.03
N VAL A 95 7.13 10.52 -19.08
CA VAL A 95 6.33 10.76 -17.87
C VAL A 95 6.03 9.44 -17.16
N ARG A 96 5.65 8.40 -17.90
CA ARG A 96 5.40 7.07 -17.35
C ARG A 96 6.63 6.50 -16.66
N GLU A 97 7.79 6.49 -17.32
CA GLU A 97 9.05 6.00 -16.77
C GLU A 97 9.41 6.69 -15.47
N ARG A 98 9.23 8.01 -15.37
CA ARG A 98 9.46 8.76 -14.12
C ARG A 98 8.54 8.30 -13.00
N LEU A 99 7.26 8.10 -13.30
CA LEU A 99 6.27 7.66 -12.33
C LEU A 99 6.51 6.20 -11.89
N GLU A 100 7.01 5.34 -12.77
CA GLU A 100 7.37 3.94 -12.44
C GLU A 100 8.58 3.85 -11.50
N LEU A 101 9.50 4.82 -11.56
CA LEU A 101 10.71 4.86 -10.73
C LEU A 101 10.46 5.38 -9.30
N GLU A 102 9.34 6.06 -9.06
CA GLU A 102 9.01 6.64 -7.77
C GLU A 102 7.97 5.80 -7.04
N PRO A 103 8.09 5.60 -5.71
CA PRO A 103 7.06 4.92 -4.94
C PRO A 103 5.79 5.77 -4.86
N ALA A 104 4.64 5.14 -4.62
CA ALA A 104 3.35 5.81 -4.42
C ALA A 104 3.42 6.90 -3.34
N LEU A 105 4.13 6.65 -2.24
CA LEU A 105 4.40 7.60 -1.16
C LEU A 105 5.02 8.92 -1.65
N ALA A 106 5.82 8.91 -2.72
CA ALA A 106 6.44 10.13 -3.26
C ALA A 106 5.39 11.13 -3.77
N ALA A 107 4.20 10.66 -4.18
CA ALA A 107 3.10 11.53 -4.59
C ALA A 107 2.62 12.46 -3.47
N ARG A 108 2.89 12.17 -2.19
CA ARG A 108 2.57 13.08 -1.08
C ARG A 108 3.34 14.39 -1.15
N THR A 109 4.60 14.32 -1.55
CA THR A 109 5.51 15.47 -1.68
C THR A 109 5.54 16.03 -3.08
N GLY A 110 5.10 15.23 -4.05
CA GLY A 110 5.01 15.58 -5.46
C GLY A 110 6.06 14.86 -6.29
N VAL A 111 5.64 14.36 -7.45
CA VAL A 111 6.47 13.70 -8.45
C VAL A 111 6.48 14.55 -9.71
N LEU A 112 7.69 14.86 -10.20
CA LEU A 112 7.85 15.60 -11.45
C LEU A 112 7.37 14.75 -12.63
N LEU A 113 6.39 15.24 -13.37
CA LEU A 113 5.90 14.61 -14.60
C LEU A 113 6.77 15.05 -15.78
N GLU A 114 6.77 16.35 -16.05
CA GLU A 114 7.49 16.94 -17.17
C GLU A 114 7.98 18.36 -16.85
N ALA A 115 9.07 18.74 -17.51
CA ALA A 115 9.59 20.10 -17.49
C ALA A 115 9.47 20.69 -18.89
N ARG A 116 8.90 21.89 -18.98
CA ARG A 116 8.67 22.64 -20.21
C ARG A 116 9.17 24.08 -20.03
N ASP A 117 10.29 24.40 -20.65
CA ASP A 117 10.96 25.71 -20.56
C ASP A 117 11.18 26.20 -19.11
N LEU A 118 10.33 27.11 -18.64
CA LEU A 118 10.39 27.69 -17.28
C LEU A 118 9.38 27.05 -16.31
N PHE A 119 8.62 26.06 -16.76
CA PHE A 119 7.55 25.44 -16.00
C PHE A 119 7.83 23.95 -15.73
N GLU A 120 7.38 23.51 -14.56
CA GLU A 120 7.42 22.12 -14.12
C GLU A 120 6.00 21.65 -13.80
N LEU A 121 5.61 20.51 -14.35
CA LEU A 121 4.36 19.83 -14.06
C LEU A 121 4.60 18.75 -13.01
N ILE A 122 3.87 18.84 -11.90
CA ILE A 122 4.08 18.02 -10.70
C ILE A 122 2.79 17.30 -10.36
N PHE A 123 2.80 15.97 -10.31
CA PHE A 123 1.72 15.18 -9.77
C PHE A 123 1.84 15.08 -8.25
N TYR A 124 0.76 15.35 -7.51
CA TYR A 124 0.75 15.11 -6.08
C TYR A 124 -0.63 14.70 -5.56
N VAL A 125 -0.64 13.99 -4.44
CA VAL A 125 -1.85 13.55 -3.74
C VAL A 125 -1.92 14.23 -2.38
N LYS A 126 -3.07 14.85 -2.07
CA LYS A 126 -3.31 15.51 -0.79
C LYS A 126 -4.77 15.36 -0.37
N ALA A 127 -4.98 15.01 0.89
CA ALA A 127 -6.32 14.83 1.45
C ALA A 127 -7.18 13.90 0.58
N ARG A 128 -6.61 12.74 0.21
CA ARG A 128 -7.28 11.70 -0.58
C ARG A 128 -7.75 12.16 -1.97
N ARG A 129 -7.05 13.15 -2.55
CA ARG A 129 -7.33 13.72 -3.86
C ARG A 129 -6.04 13.96 -4.62
N ALA A 130 -6.08 13.71 -5.92
CA ALA A 130 -4.97 13.94 -6.83
C ALA A 130 -5.04 15.31 -7.48
N PHE A 131 -3.86 15.89 -7.70
CA PHE A 131 -3.69 17.17 -8.34
C PHE A 131 -2.54 17.14 -9.34
N ILE A 132 -2.61 18.02 -10.34
CA ILE A 132 -1.51 18.36 -11.22
C ILE A 132 -1.16 19.83 -10.97
N GLY A 133 0.03 20.07 -10.46
CA GLY A 133 0.57 21.40 -10.17
C GLY A 133 1.44 21.92 -11.31
N VAL A 134 1.42 23.23 -11.53
CA VAL A 134 2.37 23.95 -12.39
C VAL A 134 3.24 24.83 -11.52
N SER A 135 4.55 24.65 -11.60
CA SER A 135 5.57 25.36 -10.81
C SER A 135 6.55 26.10 -11.73
N ASP A 136 7.11 27.21 -11.27
CA ASP A 136 8.26 27.89 -11.93
C ASP A 136 9.63 27.49 -11.34
N GLY A 137 9.66 26.38 -10.59
CA GLY A 137 10.80 25.93 -9.81
C GLY A 137 11.00 26.68 -8.48
N LYS A 138 10.16 27.68 -8.16
CA LYS A 138 10.20 28.43 -6.89
C LYS A 138 8.87 28.42 -6.16
N ALA A 139 7.77 28.51 -6.90
CA ALA A 139 6.42 28.56 -6.36
C ALA A 139 5.45 27.78 -7.26
N LEU A 140 4.44 27.20 -6.62
CA LEU A 140 3.28 26.65 -7.31
C LEU A 140 2.45 27.82 -7.87
N LEU A 141 2.36 27.91 -9.20
CA LEU A 141 1.62 28.95 -9.91
C LEU A 141 0.14 28.60 -10.06
N ALA A 142 -0.15 27.33 -10.32
CA ALA A 142 -1.50 26.82 -10.52
C ALA A 142 -1.58 25.34 -10.10
N HIS A 143 -2.79 24.87 -9.82
CA HIS A 143 -3.06 23.45 -9.66
C HIS A 143 -4.44 23.09 -10.22
N PHE A 144 -4.54 21.87 -10.72
CA PHE A 144 -5.71 21.33 -11.40
C PHE A 144 -6.14 20.03 -10.72
N GLU A 145 -7.45 19.76 -10.71
CA GLU A 145 -8.08 18.58 -10.09
C GLU A 145 -9.12 18.01 -11.07
N GLY A 146 -9.32 16.70 -11.04
CA GLY A 146 -10.29 16.01 -11.89
C GLY A 146 -9.65 15.21 -13.02
N PRO A 147 -10.45 14.50 -13.84
CA PRO A 147 -9.94 13.59 -14.86
C PRO A 147 -9.07 14.29 -15.92
N ASP A 148 -9.37 15.54 -16.23
CA ASP A 148 -8.67 16.32 -17.26
C ASP A 148 -7.51 17.16 -16.72
N ALA A 149 -7.18 17.06 -15.42
CA ALA A 149 -6.21 17.94 -14.76
C ALA A 149 -4.83 17.95 -15.41
N PHE A 150 -4.39 16.82 -15.99
CA PHE A 150 -3.11 16.73 -16.66
C PHE A 150 -3.08 17.52 -17.97
N GLU A 151 -4.15 17.46 -18.75
CA GLU A 151 -4.28 18.22 -19.99
C GLU A 151 -4.53 19.71 -19.72
N ASP A 152 -5.33 20.05 -18.70
CA ASP A 152 -5.55 21.43 -18.28
C ASP A 152 -4.23 22.11 -17.86
N ALA A 153 -3.38 21.38 -17.13
CA ALA A 153 -2.10 21.88 -16.69
C ALA A 153 -1.13 22.08 -17.86
N ARG A 154 -1.14 21.19 -18.87
CA ARG A 154 -0.39 21.35 -20.12
C ARG A 154 -0.87 22.56 -20.91
N ALA A 155 -2.19 22.72 -21.06
CA ALA A 155 -2.79 23.87 -21.73
C ALA A 155 -2.43 25.19 -21.04
N TYR A 156 -2.37 25.20 -19.70
CA TYR A 156 -1.90 26.36 -18.94
C TYR A 156 -0.45 26.71 -19.27
N VAL A 157 0.45 25.73 -19.30
CA VAL A 157 1.85 25.96 -19.67
C VAL A 157 1.95 26.50 -21.10
N ASP A 158 1.28 25.87 -22.06
CA ASP A 158 1.33 26.28 -23.46
C ASP A 158 0.75 27.70 -23.69
N ALA A 159 -0.18 28.14 -22.85
CA ALA A 159 -0.74 29.50 -22.90
C ALA A 159 0.16 30.57 -22.24
N ASN A 160 1.13 30.17 -21.42
CA ASN A 160 2.00 31.07 -20.64
C ASN A 160 3.50 30.92 -20.95
N ALA A 161 3.87 30.05 -21.90
CA ALA A 161 5.21 29.90 -22.46
C ALA A 161 5.49 30.96 -23.54
#